data_AF-F4N716-F1
#
_entry.id   AF-F4N716-F1
#
_cell.length_a   1.000
_cell.length_b   1.000
_cell.length_c   1.000
_cell.angle_alpha   90.00
_cell.angle_beta   90.00
_cell.angle_gamma   90.00
#
_symmetry.space_group_name_H-M   'P 1'
#
loop_
_entity.id
_entity.type
_entity.pdbx_description
1 polymer ?
#
loop_
_entity_poly.entity_id
_entity_poly.type
_entity_poly.pdbx_seq_one_letter_code
_entity_poly.pdbx_strand_id
1 'polypeptide(L)' 'MYDDTPCDVEELIDHCRALIYAIISVDRADAKEILSLILWQQIDALRSTYLRDSEEPLEVA' A
#
# COMPACT_ATOMS: atom_id res chain seq x y z
N MET A 1 -20.47 -12.79 0.81
CA MET A 1 -19.03 -13.07 0.60
C MET A 1 -18.32 -11.80 0.96
N TYR A 2 -17.95 -11.66 2.23
CA TYR A 2 -17.03 -10.61 2.66
C TYR A 2 -15.67 -11.15 2.26
N ASP A 3 -15.09 -10.58 1.21
CA ASP A 3 -13.75 -10.95 0.76
C ASP A 3 -12.78 -10.39 1.79
N ASP A 4 -12.62 -11.13 2.89
CA ASP A 4 -11.59 -10.95 3.91
C ASP A 4 -10.28 -11.59 3.44
N THR A 5 -10.10 -11.71 2.11
CA THR A 5 -8.81 -12.08 1.56
C THR A 5 -7.87 -10.94 1.94
N PRO A 6 -6.79 -11.21 2.69
CA PRO A 6 -5.81 -10.18 2.99
C PRO A 6 -5.38 -9.62 1.65
N CYS A 7 -5.67 -8.33 1.41
CA CYS A 7 -5.40 -7.66 0.15
C CYS A 7 -3.98 -8.01 -0.27
N ASP A 8 -3.86 -8.75 -1.39
CA ASP A 8 -2.61 -9.35 -1.82
C ASP A 8 -1.56 -8.25 -1.90
N VAL A 9 -0.40 -8.47 -1.29
CA VAL A 9 0.68 -7.46 -1.21
C VAL A 9 1.04 -6.95 -2.61
N GLU A 10 0.95 -7.84 -3.61
CA GLU A 10 1.07 -7.53 -5.04
C GLU A 10 0.05 -6.49 -5.51
N GLU A 11 -1.23 -6.65 -5.14
CA GLU A 11 -2.31 -5.71 -5.50
C GLU A 11 -2.08 -4.34 -4.86
N LEU A 12 -1.55 -4.30 -3.63
CA LEU A 12 -1.19 -3.05 -2.97
C LEU A 12 0.03 -2.37 -3.62
N ILE A 13 0.99 -3.15 -4.12
CA ILE A 13 2.15 -2.65 -4.87
C ILE A 13 1.70 -2.07 -6.23
N ASP A 14 0.82 -2.78 -6.94
CA ASP A 14 0.24 -2.30 -8.20
C ASP A 14 -0.55 -1.00 -7.98
N HIS A 15 -1.32 -0.93 -6.89
CA HIS A 15 -2.02 0.29 -6.50
C HIS A 15 -1.07 1.46 -6.21
N CYS A 16 0.05 1.22 -5.51
CA CYS A 16 1.09 2.23 -5.29
C CYS A 16 1.69 2.73 -6.62
N ARG A 17 1.95 1.83 -7.57
CA ARG A 17 2.46 2.20 -8.91
C ARG A 17 1.46 3.06 -9.68
N ALA A 18 0.18 2.70 -9.64
CA ALA A 18 -0.89 3.47 -10.27
C ALA A 18 -1.01 4.87 -9.65
N LEU A 19 -0.93 4.98 -8.32
CA LEU A 19 -0.93 6.26 -7.60
C LEU A 19 0.24 7.14 -8.01
N ILE A 20 1.46 6.60 -8.09
CA ILE A 20 2.64 7.36 -8.53
C ILE A 20 2.44 7.88 -9.96
N TYR A 21 1.93 7.03 -10.86
CA TYR A 21 1.65 7.43 -12.23
C TYR A 21 0.60 8.54 -12.29
N ALA A 22 -0.45 8.45 -11.46
CA ALA A 22 -1.48 9.49 -11.34
C ALA A 22 -0.90 10.81 -10.79
N ILE A 23 -0.02 10.77 -9.79
CA ILE A 23 0.66 11.96 -9.23
C ILE A 23 1.50 12.67 -10.29
N ILE A 24 2.23 11.91 -11.10
CA ILE A 24 3.09 12.46 -12.17
C ILE A 24 2.23 13.04 -13.29
N SER A 25 1.11 12.38 -13.61
CA SER A 25 0.25 12.73 -14.75
C SER A 25 -0.75 13.84 -14.44
N VAL A 26 -1.16 14.02 -13.18
CA VAL A 26 -2.10 15.09 -12.80
C VAL A 26 -1.37 16.42 -12.76
N ASP A 27 -1.95 17.49 -13.32
CA ASP A 27 -1.33 18.83 -13.29
C ASP A 27 -1.79 19.65 -12.07
N ARG A 28 -2.89 19.24 -11.45
CA ARG A 28 -3.49 19.90 -10.29
C ARG A 28 -2.68 19.66 -9.02
N ALA A 29 -2.17 20.75 -8.42
CA ALA A 29 -1.39 20.70 -7.18
C ALA A 29 -2.19 20.12 -6.01
N ASP A 30 -3.48 20.45 -5.90
CA ASP A 30 -4.41 19.91 -4.91
C ASP A 30 -4.54 18.37 -5.01
N ALA A 31 -4.70 17.85 -6.23
CA ALA A 31 -4.77 16.41 -6.45
C ALA A 31 -3.43 15.73 -6.13
N LYS A 32 -2.29 16.35 -6.43
CA LYS A 32 -0.97 15.78 -6.10
C LYS A 32 -0.76 15.62 -4.60
N GLU A 33 -1.17 16.60 -3.79
CA GLU A 33 -1.05 16.51 -2.34
C GLU A 33 -1.90 15.36 -1.78
N ILE A 34 -3.15 15.24 -2.23
CA ILE A 34 -4.05 14.17 -1.79
C ILE A 34 -3.51 12.80 -2.23
N LEU A 35 -3.10 12.66 -3.49
CA LEU A 35 -2.56 11.40 -3.98
C LEU A 35 -1.24 11.03 -3.28
N SER A 36 -0.41 12.01 -2.95
CA SER A 36 0.84 11.78 -2.17
C SER A 36 0.54 11.32 -0.74
N LEU A 37 -0.50 11.87 -0.11
CA LEU A 37 -0.97 11.42 1.20
C LEU A 37 -1.45 9.96 1.14
N ILE A 38 -2.27 9.62 0.15
CA ILE A 38 -2.80 8.26 -0.04
C ILE A 38 -1.64 7.27 -0.29
N LEU A 39 -0.68 7.64 -1.14
CA LEU A 39 0.50 6.82 -1.39
C LEU A 39 1.29 6.55 -0.10
N TRP A 40 1.48 7.57 0.74
CA TRP A 40 2.17 7.43 2.00
C TRP A 40 1.44 6.46 2.95
N GLN A 41 0.11 6.57 3.05
CA GLN A 41 -0.71 5.66 3.86
C GLN A 41 -0.62 4.21 3.38
N GLN A 42 -0.63 3.98 2.07
CA GLN A 42 -0.48 2.64 1.49
C GLN A 42 0.90 2.03 1.81
N ILE A 43 1.97 2.85 1.75
CA ILE A 43 3.32 2.40 2.11
C ILE A 43 3.42 2.07 3.60
N ASP A 44 2.80 2.87 4.47
CA ASP A 44 2.79 2.61 5.91
C ASP A 44 2.00 1.33 6.25
N ALA A 45 0.87 1.11 5.58
CA ALA A 45 0.10 -0.13 5.69
C ALA A 45 0.89 -1.36 5.21
N LEU A 46 1.61 -1.25 4.08
CA LEU A 46 2.53 -2.29 3.61
C LEU A 46 3.61 -2.59 4.64
N ARG A 47 4.25 -1.55 5.16
CA ARG A 47 5.32 -1.68 6.15
C ARG A 47 4.82 -2.32 7.43
N SER A 48 3.64 -1.94 7.92
CA SER A 48 3.02 -2.52 9.11
C SER A 48 2.64 -3.98 8.90
N THR A 49 2.11 -4.31 7.72
CA THR A 49 1.78 -5.69 7.33
C THR A 49 3.05 -6.54 7.25
N TYR A 50 4.10 -6.03 6.59
CA TYR A 50 5.40 -6.69 6.48
C TYR A 50 6.09 -6.89 7.82
N LEU A 51 6.01 -5.89 8.71
CA LEU A 51 6.57 -6.00 10.07
C LEU A 51 5.82 -7.07 10.87
N ARG A 52 4.49 -7.08 10.81
CA ARG A 52 3.66 -8.08 11.49
C ARG A 52 3.91 -9.50 10.96
N ASP A 53 4.11 -9.65 9.66
CA ASP A 53 4.48 -10.91 9.00
C ASP A 53 5.90 -11.35 9.39
N SER A 54 6.84 -10.39 9.48
CA SER A 54 8.22 -10.64 9.95
C SER A 54 8.33 -10.93 11.45
N GLU A 55 7.34 -10.54 12.25
CA GLU A 55 7.24 -10.81 13.68
C GLU A 55 6.58 -12.15 13.99
N GLU A 56 6.12 -12.92 12.99
CA GLU A 56 5.73 -14.32 13.20
C GLU A 56 6.97 -15.10 13.67
N PRO A 57 7.01 -15.58 14.93
CA PRO A 57 8.13 -16.37 15.40
C PRO A 57 8.16 -17.64 14.56
N LEU A 58 9.35 -17.97 14.06
CA LEU A 58 9.69 -19.30 13.59
C LEU A 58 9.32 -20.34 14.66
N GLU A 59 8.06 -20.79 14.72
CA GLU A 59 7.66 -22.04 15.37
C GLU A 59 8.22 -23.18 14.52
N VAL A 60 9.51 -23.44 14.69
CA VAL A 60 10.14 -24.66 14.21
C VAL A 60 9.90 -25.73 15.28
N ALA A 61 8.99 -26.64 14.94
CA ALA A 61 8.70 -27.90 15.62
C ALA A 61 9.89 -28.87 15.63
#